data_AF-H2TZ93-F1
#
_entry.id   AF-H2TZ93-F1
#
_cell.length_a   1.000
_cell.length_b   1.000
_cell.length_c   1.000
_cell.angle_alpha   90.00
_cell.angle_beta   90.00
_cell.angle_gamma   90.00
#
_symmetry.space_group_name_H-M   'P 1'
#
loop_
_entity.id
_entity.type
_entity.pdbx_description
1 polymer ?
#
loop_
_entity_poly.entity_id
_entity_poly.type
_entity_poly.pdbx_seq_one_letter_code
_entity_poly.pdbx_strand_id
1 'polypeptide(L)'
;MSSAQTFSGKNPNKHTRVSVKANPGFLERLSESAGGTFVGIILFFLSLYVLFTNEGRALQTTSSLNEGLSKVVSLGSFSNLDPQNNNHLVHLFAQLKTAQPLHDPNYKVVVQAVKLKRHVEMYQWVEQQESKDYQEGGETKTETTYTYNTEWKSELINSRNFDKEIGHQNPSAMAVESVTVVAPEVRVGPFVLSKGLVEQINNFQTLSLKDFPAANLEPFLSIDDDYFYHTEHPRRPEVGDVRVRFSFAGLSDETAHLGPPQTVSIVAMQRGEQLGPFKTKSGNTLEILYLGELTAEEVFAKEHQHNSMKTWGLRAAGWVLMFLSIQLIMRIIYTLVDWVPLLRELVSVGLKLFALCVSCSLSLLTIAAGWLFYRPLVAAALAALALVPVFLARTRLPAKKNE
;
A
#
# COMPACT_ATOMS: atom_id res chain seq x y z
N MET A 1 19.99 40.27 -20.91
CA MET A 1 20.45 40.10 -22.29
C MET A 1 19.96 38.75 -22.81
N SER A 2 19.48 38.76 -24.06
CA SER A 2 18.73 37.69 -24.71
C SER A 2 19.42 36.32 -24.64
N SER A 3 18.79 35.33 -24.00
CA SER A 3 19.21 33.94 -24.07
C SER A 3 18.64 33.32 -25.35
N ALA A 4 19.52 33.11 -26.33
CA ALA A 4 19.19 32.49 -27.59
C ALA A 4 18.68 31.06 -27.36
N GLN A 5 17.41 30.82 -27.66
CA GLN A 5 16.82 29.49 -27.75
C GLN A 5 17.33 28.83 -29.04
N THR A 6 18.36 27.99 -28.93
CA THR A 6 18.79 27.11 -30.01
C THR A 6 17.78 25.97 -30.18
N PHE A 7 16.85 26.18 -31.11
CA PHE A 7 15.91 25.14 -31.54
C PHE A 7 16.62 24.14 -32.46
N SER A 8 16.98 22.98 -31.93
CA SER A 8 17.41 21.82 -32.73
C SER A 8 16.25 20.82 -32.82
N GLY A 9 15.80 20.51 -34.04
CA GLY A 9 14.93 19.36 -34.39
C GLY A 9 13.63 19.23 -33.59
N LYS A 10 12.69 20.16 -33.75
CA LYS A 10 11.50 20.28 -32.89
C LYS A 10 10.48 19.16 -33.11
N ASN A 11 10.56 18.09 -32.33
CA ASN A 11 9.35 17.36 -31.96
C ASN A 11 8.43 18.37 -31.23
N PRO A 12 7.23 18.71 -31.75
CA PRO A 12 6.37 19.73 -31.16
C PRO A 12 5.94 19.41 -29.71
N ASN A 13 5.98 18.13 -29.37
CA ASN A 13 5.57 17.54 -28.10
C ASN A 13 6.76 17.30 -27.15
N LYS A 14 7.92 17.89 -27.44
CA LYS A 14 9.08 17.86 -26.55
C LYS A 14 9.79 19.19 -26.56
N HIS A 15 10.09 19.72 -25.38
CA HIS A 15 10.97 20.88 -25.27
C HIS A 15 11.79 20.80 -23.99
N THR A 16 12.83 21.63 -23.95
CA THR A 16 13.78 21.66 -22.85
C THR A 16 13.93 23.08 -22.33
N ARG A 17 13.88 23.22 -21.02
CA ARG A 17 14.09 24.46 -20.29
C ARG A 17 15.36 24.33 -19.47
N VAL A 18 16.29 25.27 -19.67
CA VAL A 18 17.51 25.35 -18.87
C VAL A 18 17.32 26.44 -17.83
N SER A 19 17.46 26.08 -16.55
CA SER A 19 17.53 27.04 -15.45
C SER A 19 18.94 27.04 -14.87
N VAL A 20 19.50 28.22 -14.66
CA VAL A 20 20.79 28.38 -13.99
C VAL A 20 20.53 28.49 -12.49
N LYS A 21 21.18 27.64 -11.70
CA LYS A 21 21.22 27.75 -10.25
C LYS A 21 22.62 28.19 -9.85
N ALA A 22 22.72 29.31 -9.15
CA ALA A 22 24.01 29.74 -8.60
C ALA A 22 24.57 28.61 -7.72
N ASN A 23 25.88 28.37 -7.80
CA ASN A 23 26.52 27.40 -6.92
C ASN A 23 26.30 27.84 -5.48
N PRO A 24 25.67 27.02 -4.62
CA PRO A 24 25.31 27.45 -3.28
C PRO A 24 26.58 27.79 -2.51
N GLY A 25 26.58 28.97 -1.89
CA GLY A 25 27.69 29.43 -1.05
C GLY A 25 27.86 28.55 0.19
N PHE A 26 28.95 28.71 0.94
CA PHE A 26 29.21 27.91 2.15
C PHE A 26 28.06 28.02 3.17
N LEU A 27 27.51 29.22 3.39
CA LEU A 27 26.39 29.44 4.31
C LEU A 27 25.08 28.79 3.82
N GLU A 28 24.86 28.75 2.51
CA GLU A 28 23.66 28.14 1.91
C GLU A 28 23.74 26.60 1.99
N ARG A 29 24.91 26.02 1.71
CA ARG A 29 25.18 24.58 1.93
C ARG A 29 25.06 24.19 3.40
N LEU A 30 25.52 25.04 4.32
CA LEU A 30 25.35 24.84 5.76
C LEU A 30 23.88 24.92 6.16
N SER A 31 23.13 25.90 5.67
CA SER A 31 21.69 26.04 5.94
C SER A 31 20.88 24.86 5.41
N GLU A 32 21.13 24.41 4.18
CA GLU A 32 20.52 23.21 3.61
C GLU A 32 20.88 21.95 4.43
N SER A 33 22.13 21.83 4.87
CA SER A 33 22.56 20.71 5.71
C SER A 33 21.90 20.74 7.10
N ALA A 34 21.70 21.92 7.70
CA ALA A 34 21.02 22.09 8.97
C ALA A 34 19.53 21.74 8.87
N GLY A 35 18.87 22.13 7.78
CA GLY A 35 17.50 21.71 7.47
C GLY A 35 17.40 20.18 7.32
N GLY A 36 18.36 19.58 6.62
CA GLY A 36 18.50 18.12 6.52
C GLY A 36 18.68 17.44 7.87
N THR A 37 19.51 17.99 8.76
CA THR A 37 19.71 17.47 10.13
C THR A 37 18.42 17.50 10.94
N PHE A 38 17.64 18.59 10.88
CA PHE A 38 16.36 18.69 11.58
C PHE A 38 15.36 17.62 11.12
N VAL A 39 15.23 17.44 9.80
CA VAL A 39 14.43 16.35 9.22
C VAL A 39 14.96 14.99 9.68
N GLY A 40 16.27 14.80 9.69
CA GLY A 40 16.91 13.60 10.22
C GLY A 40 16.51 13.29 11.67
N ILE A 41 16.51 14.29 12.57
CA ILE A 41 16.09 14.11 13.96
C ILE A 41 14.63 13.67 14.05
N ILE A 42 13.72 14.25 13.26
CA ILE A 42 12.31 13.83 13.23
C ILE A 42 12.19 12.37 12.77
N LEU A 43 12.87 12.01 11.67
CA LEU A 43 12.86 10.64 11.16
C LEU A 43 13.44 9.63 12.15
N PHE A 44 14.44 10.05 12.93
CA PHE A 44 15.03 9.23 13.98
C PHE A 44 13.98 8.86 15.05
N PHE A 45 13.27 9.84 15.61
CA PHE A 45 12.21 9.55 16.59
C PHE A 45 11.04 8.78 15.98
N LEU A 46 10.67 9.08 14.73
CA LEU A 46 9.65 8.33 14.01
C LEU A 46 10.05 6.85 13.84
N SER A 47 11.31 6.57 13.51
CA SER A 47 11.80 5.19 13.38
C SER A 47 11.77 4.42 14.70
N LEU A 48 12.16 5.07 15.81
CA LEU A 48 12.01 4.49 17.16
C LEU A 48 10.55 4.17 17.47
N TYR A 49 9.64 5.11 17.21
CA TYR A 49 8.20 4.94 17.43
C TYR A 49 7.63 3.77 16.61
N VAL A 50 7.94 3.72 15.31
CA VAL A 50 7.48 2.65 14.40
C VAL A 50 8.00 1.29 14.85
N LEU A 51 9.29 1.17 15.15
CA LEU A 51 9.89 -0.10 15.59
C LEU A 51 9.30 -0.57 16.91
N PHE A 52 9.20 0.32 17.91
CA PHE A 52 8.71 -0.04 19.25
C PHE A 52 7.22 -0.42 19.24
N THR A 53 6.37 0.41 18.64
CA THR A 53 4.92 0.15 18.60
C THR A 53 4.56 -1.04 17.72
N ASN A 54 5.35 -1.34 16.69
CA ASN A 54 5.17 -2.54 15.88
C ASN A 54 5.30 -3.83 16.70
N GLU A 55 6.23 -3.89 17.67
CA GLU A 55 6.34 -5.06 18.57
C GLU A 55 5.05 -5.25 19.39
N GLY A 56 4.55 -4.17 20.00
CA GLY A 56 3.30 -4.20 20.76
C GLY A 56 2.12 -4.67 19.92
N ARG A 57 1.95 -4.08 18.73
CA ARG A 57 0.91 -4.46 17.77
C ARG A 57 1.02 -5.94 17.36
N ALA A 58 2.22 -6.40 17.01
CA ALA A 58 2.45 -7.77 16.55
C ALA A 58 2.06 -8.80 17.62
N LEU A 59 2.37 -8.48 18.88
CA LEU A 59 2.05 -9.30 20.04
C LEU A 59 0.57 -9.29 20.37
N GLN A 60 -0.04 -8.11 20.43
CA GLN A 60 -1.47 -7.95 20.65
C GLN A 60 -2.29 -8.72 19.61
N THR A 61 -1.86 -8.65 18.35
CA THR A 61 -2.46 -9.38 17.23
C THR A 61 -2.32 -10.88 17.41
N THR A 62 -1.12 -11.37 17.72
CA THR A 62 -0.90 -12.80 17.98
C THR A 62 -1.75 -13.32 19.14
N SER A 63 -1.83 -12.59 20.26
CA SER A 63 -2.66 -12.98 21.41
C SER A 63 -4.15 -12.97 21.07
N SER A 64 -4.60 -11.99 20.30
CA SER A 64 -6.00 -11.91 19.84
C SER A 64 -6.36 -13.05 18.90
N LEU A 65 -5.47 -13.44 17.99
CA LEU A 65 -5.66 -14.57 17.08
C LEU A 65 -5.69 -15.90 17.83
N ASN A 66 -4.78 -16.12 18.78
CA ASN A 66 -4.79 -17.31 19.64
C ASN A 66 -6.06 -17.38 20.50
N GLU A 67 -6.49 -16.25 21.06
CA GLU A 67 -7.76 -16.14 21.79
C GLU A 67 -8.96 -16.46 20.88
N GLY A 68 -8.96 -15.97 19.64
CA GLY A 68 -9.98 -16.27 18.64
C GLY A 68 -10.03 -17.76 18.32
N LEU A 69 -8.89 -18.35 17.96
CA LEU A 69 -8.77 -19.76 17.59
C LEU A 69 -9.22 -20.71 18.72
N SER A 70 -8.96 -20.36 19.99
CA SER A 70 -9.41 -21.16 21.13
C SER A 70 -10.90 -21.04 21.45
N LYS A 71 -11.60 -20.04 20.90
CA LYS A 71 -13.03 -19.77 21.15
C LYS A 71 -13.91 -20.01 19.93
N VAL A 72 -13.34 -20.15 18.75
CA VAL A 72 -14.09 -20.24 17.50
C VAL A 72 -14.89 -21.53 17.45
N VAL A 73 -16.16 -21.42 17.10
CA VAL A 73 -17.05 -22.56 16.87
C VAL A 73 -17.24 -22.73 15.37
N SER A 74 -16.72 -23.82 14.81
CA SER A 74 -16.87 -24.14 13.39
C SER A 74 -18.25 -24.74 13.13
N LEU A 75 -19.07 -24.03 12.36
CA LEU A 75 -20.48 -24.39 12.14
C LEU A 75 -20.67 -25.43 11.02
N GLY A 76 -19.69 -25.61 10.12
CA GLY A 76 -19.83 -26.44 8.93
C GLY A 76 -20.56 -25.75 7.77
N SER A 77 -20.82 -26.48 6.68
CA SER A 77 -21.24 -25.91 5.38
C SER A 77 -22.75 -25.56 5.28
N PHE A 78 -23.58 -26.07 6.20
CA PHE A 78 -25.05 -25.95 6.13
C PHE A 78 -25.71 -25.78 7.50
N SER A 79 -25.16 -24.89 8.33
CA SER A 79 -25.64 -24.71 9.69
C SER A 79 -26.90 -23.86 9.67
N ASN A 80 -28.01 -24.46 10.10
CA ASN A 80 -29.19 -23.69 10.47
C ASN A 80 -28.81 -22.64 11.51
N LEU A 81 -29.55 -21.53 11.55
CA LEU A 81 -29.38 -20.51 12.57
C LEU A 81 -29.58 -21.14 13.95
N ASP A 82 -28.49 -21.32 14.71
CA ASP A 82 -28.54 -21.77 16.10
C ASP A 82 -28.38 -20.58 17.04
N PRO A 83 -29.43 -20.21 17.80
CA PRO A 83 -29.36 -19.13 18.76
C PRO A 83 -28.30 -19.32 19.87
N GLN A 84 -27.85 -20.55 20.15
CA GLN A 84 -26.81 -20.82 21.15
C GLN A 84 -25.45 -20.21 20.78
N ASN A 85 -25.20 -20.00 19.48
CA ASN A 85 -23.98 -19.38 18.99
C ASN A 85 -24.00 -17.85 19.09
N ASN A 86 -25.10 -17.23 19.52
CA ASN A 86 -25.15 -15.78 19.69
C ASN A 86 -24.06 -15.30 20.66
N ASN A 87 -23.38 -14.23 20.28
CA ASN A 87 -22.20 -13.64 20.94
C ASN A 87 -20.96 -14.53 21.00
N HIS A 88 -20.98 -15.69 20.32
CA HIS A 88 -19.79 -16.52 20.13
C HIS A 88 -19.13 -16.18 18.80
N LEU A 89 -17.81 -16.39 18.76
CA LEU A 89 -17.04 -16.33 17.53
C LEU A 89 -17.32 -17.61 16.74
N VAL A 90 -17.79 -17.48 15.52
CA VAL A 90 -18.13 -18.61 14.66
C VAL A 90 -17.27 -18.62 13.42
N HIS A 91 -17.01 -19.82 12.90
CA HIS A 91 -16.40 -20.04 11.60
C HIS A 91 -17.39 -20.79 10.69
N LEU A 92 -17.52 -20.32 9.46
CA LEU A 92 -18.29 -21.00 8.42
C LEU A 92 -17.69 -20.72 7.04
N PHE A 93 -18.01 -21.57 6.08
CA PHE A 93 -17.80 -21.29 4.68
C PHE A 93 -19.08 -21.58 3.89
N ALA A 94 -19.45 -20.67 2.99
CA ALA A 94 -20.62 -20.83 2.13
C ALA A 94 -20.57 -19.84 0.96
N GLN A 95 -21.45 -20.07 -0.02
CA GLN A 95 -21.60 -19.20 -1.18
C GLN A 95 -22.21 -17.84 -0.78
N LEU A 96 -21.67 -16.79 -1.38
CA LEU A 96 -22.24 -15.44 -1.31
C LEU A 96 -23.59 -15.41 -2.03
N LYS A 97 -24.55 -14.70 -1.44
CA LYS A 97 -25.86 -14.44 -2.03
C LYS A 97 -26.23 -12.97 -1.84
N THR A 98 -26.77 -12.37 -2.89
CA THR A 98 -27.41 -11.05 -2.86
C THR A 98 -28.87 -11.20 -3.26
N ALA A 99 -29.75 -10.33 -2.77
CA ALA A 99 -31.18 -10.42 -3.07
C ALA A 99 -31.52 -10.02 -4.51
N GLN A 100 -30.78 -9.05 -5.06
CA GLN A 100 -31.03 -8.45 -6.38
C GLN A 100 -29.71 -8.22 -7.13
N PRO A 101 -29.74 -8.16 -8.47
CA PRO A 101 -28.56 -7.89 -9.26
C PRO A 101 -28.19 -6.41 -9.17
N LEU A 102 -26.91 -6.11 -9.31
CA LEU A 102 -26.43 -4.76 -9.50
C LEU A 102 -26.60 -4.36 -10.97
N HIS A 103 -27.07 -3.13 -11.18
CA HIS A 103 -27.42 -2.61 -12.50
C HIS A 103 -26.74 -1.26 -12.73
N ASP A 104 -26.01 -1.11 -13.83
CA ASP A 104 -25.60 0.20 -14.36
C ASP A 104 -26.51 0.57 -15.54
N PRO A 105 -27.43 1.53 -15.37
CA PRO A 105 -28.41 1.88 -16.39
C PRO A 105 -27.79 2.57 -17.62
N ASN A 106 -26.65 3.25 -17.47
CA ASN A 106 -26.04 4.00 -18.57
C ASN A 106 -25.44 3.06 -19.63
N TYR A 107 -25.08 1.84 -19.22
CA TYR A 107 -24.46 0.83 -20.08
C TYR A 107 -25.28 -0.46 -20.16
N LYS A 108 -26.46 -0.50 -19.52
CA LYS A 108 -27.33 -1.69 -19.41
C LYS A 108 -26.58 -2.93 -18.93
N VAL A 109 -25.60 -2.73 -18.05
CA VAL A 109 -24.79 -3.81 -17.45
C VAL A 109 -25.52 -4.32 -16.23
N VAL A 110 -25.71 -5.64 -16.16
CA VAL A 110 -26.41 -6.33 -15.06
C VAL A 110 -25.56 -7.48 -14.58
N VAL A 111 -25.29 -7.55 -13.28
CA VAL A 111 -24.56 -8.67 -12.68
C VAL A 111 -25.02 -8.93 -11.25
N GLN A 112 -25.28 -10.20 -10.93
CA GLN A 112 -25.59 -10.64 -9.57
C GLN A 112 -24.29 -10.82 -8.77
N ALA A 113 -23.82 -9.75 -8.15
CA ALA A 113 -22.59 -9.76 -7.36
C ALA A 113 -22.67 -8.80 -6.16
N VAL A 114 -21.72 -8.93 -5.23
CA VAL A 114 -21.63 -8.06 -4.05
C VAL A 114 -21.22 -6.63 -4.41
N LYS A 115 -20.29 -6.46 -5.37
CA LYS A 115 -19.85 -5.14 -5.85
C LYS A 115 -19.81 -5.11 -7.38
N LEU A 116 -20.21 -3.98 -7.94
CA LEU A 116 -20.04 -3.63 -9.36
C LEU A 116 -19.28 -2.31 -9.44
N LYS A 117 -18.16 -2.30 -10.14
CA LYS A 117 -17.28 -1.15 -10.32
C LYS A 117 -17.25 -0.75 -11.78
N ARG A 118 -17.65 0.49 -12.04
CA ARG A 118 -17.41 1.21 -13.29
C ARG A 118 -16.09 1.96 -13.19
N HIS A 119 -15.12 1.60 -14.03
CA HIS A 119 -13.84 2.27 -14.14
C HIS A 119 -13.80 3.08 -15.43
N VAL A 120 -13.68 4.39 -15.29
CA VAL A 120 -13.68 5.35 -16.40
C VAL A 120 -12.28 5.91 -16.60
N GLU A 121 -11.85 6.01 -17.84
CA GLU A 121 -10.62 6.69 -18.26
C GLU A 121 -10.93 7.63 -19.41
N MET A 122 -10.25 8.77 -19.44
CA MET A 122 -10.27 9.71 -20.55
C MET A 122 -8.92 9.73 -21.26
N TYR A 123 -8.94 9.72 -22.58
CA TYR A 123 -7.75 9.88 -23.40
C TYR A 123 -7.37 11.36 -23.38
N GLN A 124 -6.19 11.68 -22.88
CA GLN A 124 -5.81 13.06 -22.61
C GLN A 124 -4.29 13.23 -22.63
N TRP A 125 -3.83 14.47 -22.81
CA TRP A 125 -2.42 14.81 -22.71
C TRP A 125 -1.89 14.62 -21.28
N VAL A 126 -0.67 14.10 -21.19
CA VAL A 126 0.11 13.94 -19.97
C VAL A 126 1.46 14.60 -20.19
N GLU A 127 1.86 15.47 -19.27
CA GLU A 127 3.20 16.05 -19.22
C GLU A 127 4.10 15.18 -18.34
N GLN A 128 5.22 14.73 -18.90
CA GLN A 128 6.29 14.04 -18.19
C GLN A 128 7.51 14.96 -18.10
N GLN A 129 8.10 15.06 -16.91
CA GLN A 129 9.26 15.89 -16.64
C GLN A 129 10.47 15.04 -16.27
N GLU A 130 11.60 15.28 -16.95
CA GLU A 130 12.90 14.72 -16.60
C GLU A 130 13.88 15.87 -16.36
N SER A 131 14.63 15.84 -15.26
CA SER A 131 15.57 16.92 -14.91
C SER A 131 16.98 16.36 -14.74
N LYS A 132 17.97 17.05 -15.31
CA LYS A 132 19.38 16.68 -15.24
C LYS A 132 20.24 17.89 -14.88
N ASP A 133 21.06 17.73 -13.86
CA ASP A 133 22.02 18.74 -13.45
C ASP A 133 23.38 18.50 -14.14
N TYR A 134 24.00 19.57 -14.63
CA TYR A 134 25.35 19.56 -15.18
C TYR A 134 26.09 20.86 -14.85
N GLN A 135 27.42 20.80 -14.85
CA GLN A 135 28.26 21.98 -14.61
C GLN A 135 28.76 22.56 -15.93
N GLU A 136 28.61 23.86 -16.10
CA GLU A 136 29.09 24.59 -17.27
C GLU A 136 29.51 26.00 -16.84
N GLY A 137 30.76 26.38 -17.15
CA GLY A 137 31.27 27.73 -16.85
C GLY A 137 31.36 28.08 -15.36
N GLY A 138 31.44 27.08 -14.46
CA GLY A 138 31.49 27.31 -13.02
C GLY A 138 30.13 27.56 -12.36
N GLU A 139 29.03 27.37 -13.08
CA GLU A 139 27.65 27.41 -12.56
C GLU A 139 27.00 26.01 -12.68
N THR A 140 26.05 25.71 -11.79
CA THR A 140 25.22 24.49 -11.90
C THR A 140 23.98 24.82 -12.72
N LYS A 141 23.82 24.15 -13.86
CA LYS A 141 22.64 24.29 -14.72
C LYS A 141 21.76 23.06 -14.58
N THR A 142 20.47 23.28 -14.40
CA THR A 142 19.45 22.24 -14.42
C THR A 142 18.76 22.30 -15.78
N GLU A 143 18.90 21.24 -16.55
CA GLU A 143 18.18 21.03 -17.80
C GLU A 143 16.93 20.19 -17.51
N THR A 144 15.76 20.81 -17.67
CA THR A 144 14.47 20.13 -17.52
C THR A 144 13.87 19.87 -18.89
N THR A 145 13.68 18.61 -19.23
CA THR A 145 13.04 18.18 -20.47
C THR A 145 11.59 17.79 -20.19
N TYR A 146 10.67 18.43 -20.89
CA TYR A 146 9.23 18.16 -20.85
C TYR A 146 8.84 17.36 -22.10
N THR A 147 8.09 16.28 -21.90
CA THR A 147 7.55 15.44 -22.98
C THR A 147 6.05 15.30 -22.80
N TYR A 148 5.30 15.50 -23.89
CA TYR A 148 3.85 15.44 -23.92
C TYR A 148 3.40 14.21 -24.71
N ASN A 149 2.66 13.33 -24.06
CA ASN A 149 2.08 12.15 -24.70
C ASN A 149 0.60 12.05 -24.35
N THR A 150 -0.21 11.51 -25.25
CA THR A 150 -1.61 11.21 -24.97
C THR A 150 -1.74 9.81 -24.38
N GLU A 151 -2.39 9.72 -23.22
CA GLU A 151 -2.59 8.47 -22.49
C GLU A 151 -4.02 8.38 -21.95
N TRP A 152 -4.49 7.17 -21.71
CA TRP A 152 -5.71 6.93 -20.94
C TRP A 152 -5.41 7.12 -19.46
N LYS A 153 -6.10 8.06 -18.80
CA LYS A 153 -5.98 8.30 -17.37
C LYS A 153 -7.36 8.35 -16.72
N SER A 154 -7.47 7.76 -15.53
CA SER A 154 -8.70 7.77 -14.73
C SER A 154 -8.92 9.08 -13.97
N GLU A 155 -7.88 9.88 -13.82
CA GLU A 155 -7.92 11.21 -13.21
C GLU A 155 -7.94 12.32 -14.27
N LEU A 156 -8.57 13.44 -13.93
CA LEU A 156 -8.64 14.60 -14.80
C LEU A 156 -7.34 15.40 -14.71
N ILE A 157 -6.61 15.52 -15.82
CA ILE A 157 -5.37 16.29 -15.87
C ILE A 157 -5.66 17.70 -16.37
N ASN A 158 -5.47 18.67 -15.48
CA ASN A 158 -5.61 20.07 -15.83
C ASN A 158 -4.40 20.55 -16.64
N SER A 159 -4.57 20.62 -17.97
CA SER A 159 -3.52 21.05 -18.91
C SER A 159 -3.06 22.50 -18.72
N ARG A 160 -3.79 23.33 -17.95
CA ARG A 160 -3.35 24.68 -17.59
C ARG A 160 -2.09 24.70 -16.72
N ASN A 161 -1.78 23.56 -16.08
CA ASN A 161 -0.59 23.40 -15.27
C ASN A 161 0.63 22.92 -16.08
N PHE A 162 0.48 22.66 -17.39
CA PHE A 162 1.58 22.26 -18.25
C PHE A 162 2.54 23.43 -18.49
N ASP A 163 3.84 23.16 -18.58
CA ASP A 163 4.86 24.13 -18.98
C ASP A 163 4.57 24.69 -20.39
N LYS A 164 3.98 23.86 -21.25
CA LYS A 164 3.49 24.27 -22.58
C LYS A 164 2.09 23.73 -22.86
N GLU A 165 1.09 24.52 -22.49
CA GLU A 165 -0.33 24.22 -22.77
C GLU A 165 -0.69 24.27 -24.27
N ILE A 166 -0.09 25.19 -25.04
CA ILE A 166 -0.43 25.39 -26.46
C ILE A 166 -0.12 24.12 -27.25
N GLY A 167 -1.17 23.49 -27.80
CA GLY A 167 -1.11 22.21 -28.53
C GLY A 167 -1.42 20.98 -27.66
N HIS A 168 -1.59 21.13 -26.34
CA HIS A 168 -1.77 20.04 -25.38
C HIS A 168 -2.95 20.29 -24.44
N GLN A 169 -4.07 20.77 -24.97
CA GLN A 169 -5.25 21.11 -24.17
C GLN A 169 -6.07 19.86 -23.86
N ASN A 170 -6.46 19.71 -22.60
CA ASN A 170 -7.37 18.66 -22.13
C ASN A 170 -8.76 19.25 -21.84
N PRO A 171 -9.84 18.46 -21.93
CA PRO A 171 -11.15 18.86 -21.44
C PRO A 171 -11.12 19.20 -19.94
N SER A 172 -12.02 20.09 -19.51
CA SER A 172 -12.12 20.51 -18.11
C SER A 172 -12.94 19.57 -17.22
N ALA A 173 -13.54 18.53 -17.79
CA ALA A 173 -14.34 17.53 -17.09
C ALA A 173 -14.44 16.24 -17.90
N MET A 174 -14.70 15.11 -17.23
CA MET A 174 -15.10 13.87 -17.87
C MET A 174 -16.63 13.78 -17.94
N ALA A 175 -17.18 13.27 -19.04
CA ALA A 175 -18.62 13.10 -19.20
C ALA A 175 -19.23 12.00 -18.31
N VAL A 176 -18.39 11.08 -17.84
CA VAL A 176 -18.79 9.93 -17.01
C VAL A 176 -17.80 9.78 -15.87
N GLU A 177 -18.30 9.41 -14.70
CA GLU A 177 -17.48 9.20 -13.50
C GLU A 177 -17.35 7.71 -13.15
N SER A 178 -16.21 7.36 -12.57
CA SER A 178 -16.01 6.04 -11.96
C SER A 178 -16.90 5.90 -10.71
N VAL A 179 -17.55 4.75 -10.56
CA VAL A 179 -18.40 4.48 -9.40
C VAL A 179 -18.28 3.01 -8.99
N THR A 180 -18.38 2.74 -7.70
CA THR A 180 -18.55 1.37 -7.18
C THR A 180 -19.86 1.29 -6.44
N VAL A 181 -20.75 0.43 -6.93
CA VAL A 181 -22.03 0.13 -6.30
C VAL A 181 -21.87 -1.16 -5.49
N VAL A 182 -22.44 -1.19 -4.29
CA VAL A 182 -22.41 -2.33 -3.38
C VAL A 182 -23.83 -2.80 -3.15
N ALA A 183 -24.04 -4.12 -3.11
CA ALA A 183 -25.33 -4.71 -2.81
C ALA A 183 -25.84 -4.26 -1.42
N PRO A 184 -27.12 -3.86 -1.27
CA PRO A 184 -27.66 -3.40 0.01
C PRO A 184 -27.59 -4.43 1.13
N GLU A 185 -27.75 -5.71 0.76
CA GLU A 185 -27.67 -6.85 1.67
C GLU A 185 -26.88 -7.97 1.02
N VAL A 186 -25.91 -8.50 1.75
CA VAL A 186 -25.06 -9.62 1.35
C VAL A 186 -25.20 -10.71 2.39
N ARG A 187 -25.52 -11.92 1.92
CA ARG A 187 -25.75 -13.09 2.76
C ARG A 187 -24.76 -14.21 2.50
N VAL A 188 -24.52 -15.01 3.52
CA VAL A 188 -23.82 -16.29 3.47
C VAL A 188 -24.62 -17.27 4.32
N GLY A 189 -25.23 -18.27 3.67
CA GLY A 189 -26.20 -19.14 4.33
C GLY A 189 -27.37 -18.32 4.94
N PRO A 190 -27.73 -18.55 6.22
CA PRO A 190 -28.78 -17.78 6.89
C PRO A 190 -28.33 -16.40 7.37
N PHE A 191 -27.04 -16.06 7.25
CA PHE A 191 -26.47 -14.88 7.87
C PHE A 191 -26.31 -13.70 6.92
N VAL A 192 -26.52 -12.49 7.43
CA VAL A 192 -26.24 -11.20 6.79
C VAL A 192 -24.86 -10.71 7.22
N LEU A 193 -24.04 -10.29 6.26
CA LEU A 193 -22.70 -9.77 6.50
C LEU A 193 -22.73 -8.31 6.96
N SER A 194 -21.89 -7.98 7.93
CA SER A 194 -21.62 -6.59 8.29
C SER A 194 -20.96 -5.81 7.14
N LYS A 195 -20.97 -4.48 7.25
CA LYS A 195 -20.20 -3.62 6.32
C LYS A 195 -18.71 -3.95 6.31
N GLY A 196 -18.11 -4.27 7.47
CA GLY A 196 -16.68 -4.61 7.57
C GLY A 196 -16.31 -5.89 6.83
N LEU A 197 -17.20 -6.91 6.82
CA LEU A 197 -17.01 -8.12 6.02
C LEU A 197 -17.20 -7.85 4.53
N VAL A 198 -18.23 -7.08 4.15
CA VAL A 198 -18.48 -6.70 2.74
C VAL A 198 -17.33 -5.88 2.16
N GLU A 199 -16.73 -5.00 2.96
CA GLU A 199 -15.57 -4.20 2.57
C GLU A 199 -14.36 -5.06 2.21
N GLN A 200 -14.18 -6.24 2.80
CA GLN A 200 -13.06 -7.15 2.50
C GLN A 200 -13.19 -7.87 1.15
N ILE A 201 -14.39 -7.92 0.56
CA ILE A 201 -14.64 -8.54 -0.75
C ILE A 201 -14.15 -7.60 -1.86
N ASN A 202 -12.89 -7.75 -2.28
CA ASN A 202 -12.22 -6.87 -3.26
C ASN A 202 -11.60 -7.61 -4.45
N ASN A 203 -11.97 -8.86 -4.68
CA ASN A 203 -11.51 -9.66 -5.82
C ASN A 203 -12.23 -9.28 -7.11
N PHE A 204 -12.02 -8.04 -7.55
CA PHE A 204 -12.61 -7.55 -8.78
C PHE A 204 -12.12 -8.35 -9.99
N GLN A 205 -13.07 -8.92 -10.73
CA GLN A 205 -12.87 -9.58 -12.01
C GLN A 205 -13.47 -8.70 -13.10
N THR A 206 -12.76 -8.55 -14.22
CA THR A 206 -13.27 -7.81 -15.37
C THR A 206 -14.52 -8.51 -15.91
N LEU A 207 -15.59 -7.75 -16.12
CA LEU A 207 -16.78 -8.25 -16.82
C LEU A 207 -16.46 -8.32 -18.31
N SER A 208 -16.53 -9.51 -18.90
CA SER A 208 -16.26 -9.63 -20.33
C SER A 208 -17.43 -9.13 -21.16
N LEU A 209 -17.13 -8.38 -22.22
CA LEU A 209 -18.13 -7.83 -23.15
C LEU A 209 -18.24 -8.62 -24.46
N LYS A 210 -17.53 -9.74 -24.60
CA LYS A 210 -17.51 -10.55 -25.84
C LYS A 210 -18.89 -10.99 -26.31
N ASP A 211 -19.74 -11.37 -25.36
CA ASP A 211 -21.11 -11.83 -25.60
C ASP A 211 -22.16 -10.73 -25.33
N PHE A 212 -21.74 -9.45 -25.27
CA PHE A 212 -22.66 -8.36 -24.96
C PHE A 212 -23.68 -8.17 -26.10
N PRO A 213 -25.00 -8.16 -25.81
CA PRO A 213 -26.02 -8.05 -26.86
C PRO A 213 -25.92 -6.72 -27.61
N ALA A 214 -25.70 -6.76 -28.92
CA ALA A 214 -25.64 -5.55 -29.76
C ALA A 214 -26.93 -4.72 -29.69
N ALA A 215 -28.08 -5.34 -29.47
CA ALA A 215 -29.36 -4.65 -29.27
C ALA A 215 -29.41 -3.78 -28.00
N ASN A 216 -28.56 -4.05 -27.01
CA ASN A 216 -28.46 -3.27 -25.79
C ASN A 216 -27.49 -2.09 -25.93
N LEU A 217 -26.62 -2.08 -26.95
CA LEU A 217 -25.62 -1.05 -27.16
C LEU A 217 -26.28 0.25 -27.65
N GLU A 218 -26.01 1.35 -26.98
CA GLU A 218 -26.46 2.67 -27.42
C GLU A 218 -25.71 3.11 -28.69
N PRO A 219 -26.33 3.87 -29.61
CA PRO A 219 -25.70 4.22 -30.89
C PRO A 219 -24.38 5.01 -30.79
N PHE A 220 -24.18 5.75 -29.70
CA PHE A 220 -22.97 6.54 -29.45
C PHE A 220 -21.85 5.74 -28.75
N LEU A 221 -22.08 4.45 -28.48
CA LEU A 221 -21.12 3.56 -27.85
C LEU A 221 -20.59 2.55 -28.87
N SER A 222 -19.29 2.26 -28.77
CA SER A 222 -18.67 1.10 -29.42
C SER A 222 -18.04 0.18 -28.36
N ILE A 223 -17.87 -1.11 -28.70
CA ILE A 223 -17.17 -2.08 -27.85
C ILE A 223 -15.91 -2.53 -28.60
N ASP A 224 -14.76 -2.44 -27.93
CA ASP A 224 -13.50 -3.05 -28.35
C ASP A 224 -12.86 -3.66 -27.08
N ASP A 225 -12.48 -4.93 -27.15
CA ASP A 225 -12.14 -5.77 -25.99
C ASP A 225 -13.25 -5.76 -24.91
N ASP A 226 -12.92 -5.41 -23.66
CA ASP A 226 -13.85 -5.33 -22.52
C ASP A 226 -14.11 -3.86 -22.09
N TYR A 227 -14.05 -2.93 -23.05
CA TYR A 227 -14.35 -1.51 -22.85
C TYR A 227 -15.55 -1.07 -23.70
N PHE A 228 -16.41 -0.26 -23.10
CA PHE A 228 -17.31 0.64 -23.83
C PHE A 228 -16.55 1.92 -24.15
N TYR A 229 -16.60 2.36 -25.40
CA TYR A 229 -15.98 3.59 -25.87
C TYR A 229 -17.04 4.60 -26.26
N HIS A 230 -16.89 5.85 -25.82
CA HIS A 230 -17.68 7.00 -26.26
C HIS A 230 -17.10 7.61 -27.54
N THR A 231 -16.77 6.75 -28.50
CA THR A 231 -16.20 7.11 -29.80
C THR A 231 -16.49 6.00 -30.80
N GLU A 232 -16.65 6.35 -32.07
CA GLU A 232 -16.81 5.39 -33.17
C GLU A 232 -15.47 4.72 -33.55
N HIS A 233 -14.34 5.31 -33.14
CA HIS A 233 -13.00 4.91 -33.56
C HIS A 233 -12.11 4.52 -32.37
N PRO A 234 -12.40 3.42 -31.65
CA PRO A 234 -11.69 3.04 -30.41
C PRO A 234 -10.18 2.85 -30.60
N ARG A 235 -9.74 2.51 -31.82
CA ARG A 235 -8.32 2.32 -32.18
C ARG A 235 -7.59 3.58 -32.64
N ARG A 236 -8.31 4.70 -32.72
CA ARG A 236 -7.76 6.03 -33.06
C ARG A 236 -8.38 7.06 -32.11
N PRO A 237 -8.11 6.95 -30.79
CA PRO A 237 -8.75 7.82 -29.82
C PRO A 237 -8.27 9.26 -29.96
N GLU A 238 -9.18 10.20 -29.73
CA GLU A 238 -8.92 11.63 -29.69
C GLU A 238 -8.97 12.17 -28.26
N VAL A 239 -8.35 13.32 -28.04
CA VAL A 239 -8.32 13.92 -26.70
C VAL A 239 -9.73 14.27 -26.26
N GLY A 240 -10.15 13.71 -25.12
CA GLY A 240 -11.49 13.81 -24.59
C GLY A 240 -12.35 12.56 -24.81
N ASP A 241 -11.91 11.61 -25.62
CA ASP A 241 -12.56 10.31 -25.72
C ASP A 241 -12.57 9.61 -24.37
N VAL A 242 -13.67 8.97 -24.05
CA VAL A 242 -13.88 8.25 -22.79
C VAL A 242 -14.03 6.77 -23.06
N ARG A 243 -13.36 5.94 -22.26
CA ARG A 243 -13.58 4.49 -22.23
C ARG A 243 -13.96 4.03 -20.84
N VAL A 244 -14.81 3.01 -20.79
CA VAL A 244 -15.40 2.50 -19.56
C VAL A 244 -15.30 1.00 -19.51
N ARG A 245 -14.76 0.48 -18.41
CA ARG A 245 -14.67 -0.95 -18.13
C ARG A 245 -15.43 -1.27 -16.86
N PHE A 246 -16.14 -2.39 -16.88
CA PHE A 246 -16.83 -2.91 -15.71
C PHE A 246 -16.04 -4.05 -15.07
N SER A 247 -16.05 -4.08 -13.74
CA SER A 247 -15.57 -5.21 -12.96
C SER A 247 -16.50 -5.49 -11.80
N PHE A 248 -16.54 -6.73 -11.34
CA PHE A 248 -17.41 -7.16 -10.24
C PHE A 248 -16.64 -7.99 -9.22
N ALA A 249 -17.09 -7.99 -7.97
CA ALA A 249 -16.52 -8.79 -6.89
C ALA A 249 -17.62 -9.49 -6.10
N GLY A 250 -17.37 -10.71 -5.63
CA GLY A 250 -18.35 -11.52 -4.90
C GLY A 250 -19.50 -11.99 -5.78
N LEU A 251 -19.23 -12.77 -6.84
CA LEU A 251 -20.27 -13.35 -7.69
C LEU A 251 -21.25 -14.14 -6.81
N SER A 252 -22.55 -13.90 -6.97
CA SER A 252 -23.57 -14.37 -6.02
C SER A 252 -24.62 -15.29 -6.63
N ASP A 253 -24.59 -15.49 -7.95
CA ASP A 253 -25.46 -16.43 -8.65
C ASP A 253 -24.70 -17.12 -9.78
N GLU A 254 -25.15 -18.32 -10.13
CA GLU A 254 -24.58 -19.07 -11.22
C GLU A 254 -25.03 -18.46 -12.54
N THR A 255 -24.07 -18.00 -13.34
CA THR A 255 -24.36 -17.51 -14.67
C THR A 255 -23.47 -18.26 -15.66
N ALA A 256 -24.06 -18.68 -16.78
CA ALA A 256 -23.38 -19.50 -17.77
C ALA A 256 -22.03 -18.92 -18.25
N HIS A 257 -21.88 -17.59 -18.20
CA HIS A 257 -20.70 -16.87 -18.68
C HIS A 257 -19.72 -16.44 -17.58
N LEU A 258 -20.15 -16.29 -16.31
CA LEU A 258 -19.27 -15.81 -15.21
C LEU A 258 -18.88 -16.90 -14.22
N GLY A 259 -19.50 -18.08 -14.29
CA GLY A 259 -19.19 -19.23 -13.45
C GLY A 259 -20.06 -19.34 -12.20
N PRO A 260 -19.67 -20.21 -11.25
CA PRO A 260 -20.46 -20.49 -10.05
C PRO A 260 -20.37 -19.34 -9.02
N PRO A 261 -21.36 -19.24 -8.11
CA PRO A 261 -21.30 -18.30 -6.99
C PRO A 261 -20.03 -18.48 -6.17
N GLN A 262 -19.48 -17.37 -5.71
CA GLN A 262 -18.23 -17.35 -4.98
C GLN A 262 -18.42 -17.82 -3.54
N THR A 263 -17.68 -18.87 -3.17
CA THR A 263 -17.59 -19.33 -1.78
C THR A 263 -16.61 -18.47 -0.98
N VAL A 264 -16.99 -18.14 0.24
CA VAL A 264 -16.15 -17.41 1.21
C VAL A 264 -16.10 -18.15 2.54
N SER A 265 -14.98 -18.00 3.25
CA SER A 265 -14.77 -18.46 4.62
C SER A 265 -14.74 -17.26 5.55
N ILE A 266 -15.55 -17.30 6.60
CA ILE A 266 -15.77 -16.17 7.51
C ILE A 266 -15.48 -16.60 8.94
N VAL A 267 -14.78 -15.73 9.67
CA VAL A 267 -14.64 -15.79 11.13
C VAL A 267 -15.16 -14.49 11.71
N ALA A 268 -16.32 -14.55 12.35
CA ALA A 268 -17.03 -13.37 12.88
C ALA A 268 -17.91 -13.76 14.06
N MET A 269 -18.39 -12.77 14.82
CA MET A 269 -19.35 -13.03 15.89
C MET A 269 -20.76 -13.12 15.33
N GLN A 270 -21.52 -14.13 15.77
CA GLN A 270 -22.94 -14.23 15.46
C GLN A 270 -23.79 -13.36 16.40
N ARG A 271 -24.74 -12.60 15.85
CA ARG A 271 -25.79 -11.87 16.58
C ARG A 271 -27.12 -12.01 15.86
N GLY A 272 -27.89 -13.04 16.23
CA GLY A 272 -29.05 -13.45 15.44
C GLY A 272 -28.58 -13.80 14.02
N GLU A 273 -29.24 -13.23 13.01
CA GLU A 273 -28.84 -13.40 11.61
C GLU A 273 -27.61 -12.57 11.21
N GLN A 274 -27.06 -11.70 12.05
CA GLN A 274 -25.92 -10.85 11.66
C GLN A 274 -24.58 -11.48 12.02
N LEU A 275 -23.63 -11.42 11.09
CA LEU A 275 -22.21 -11.69 11.34
C LEU A 275 -21.46 -10.37 11.39
N GLY A 276 -20.72 -10.15 12.48
CA GLY A 276 -20.02 -8.88 12.69
C GLY A 276 -18.82 -8.97 13.64
N PRO A 277 -18.34 -7.81 14.13
CA PRO A 277 -17.05 -7.69 14.79
C PRO A 277 -17.01 -8.32 16.18
N PHE A 278 -16.05 -9.23 16.42
CA PHE A 278 -15.79 -9.82 17.74
C PHE A 278 -14.62 -9.12 18.45
N LYS A 279 -14.86 -8.48 19.58
CA LYS A 279 -13.78 -7.83 20.36
C LYS A 279 -13.08 -8.84 21.27
N THR A 280 -11.79 -9.06 21.07
CA THR A 280 -10.98 -9.94 21.95
C THR A 280 -10.63 -9.23 23.26
N LYS A 281 -10.33 -10.01 24.31
CA LYS A 281 -9.79 -9.47 25.56
C LYS A 281 -8.41 -8.87 25.34
N SER A 282 -7.65 -9.43 24.40
CA SER A 282 -6.35 -8.94 23.97
C SER A 282 -6.43 -7.58 23.24
N GLY A 283 -7.62 -7.15 22.78
CA GLY A 283 -7.92 -5.78 22.37
C GLY A 283 -8.11 -5.55 20.87
N ASN A 284 -7.75 -6.52 20.01
CA ASN A 284 -8.11 -6.44 18.59
C ASN A 284 -9.55 -6.91 18.35
N THR A 285 -10.08 -6.55 17.18
CA THR A 285 -11.37 -7.04 16.70
C THR A 285 -11.14 -8.11 15.64
N LEU A 286 -11.83 -9.24 15.75
CA LEU A 286 -11.84 -10.31 14.76
C LEU A 286 -13.10 -10.21 13.93
N GLU A 287 -12.90 -10.00 12.63
CA GLU A 287 -13.92 -9.92 11.60
C GLU A 287 -13.21 -10.22 10.28
N ILE A 288 -13.08 -11.51 9.96
CA ILE A 288 -12.15 -11.98 8.93
C ILE A 288 -12.96 -12.66 7.83
N LEU A 289 -12.68 -12.30 6.57
CA LEU A 289 -13.23 -12.94 5.39
C LEU A 289 -12.11 -13.32 4.43
N TYR A 290 -12.10 -14.59 4.01
CA TYR A 290 -11.25 -15.09 2.94
C TYR A 290 -12.10 -15.71 1.83
N LEU A 291 -11.57 -15.70 0.61
CA LEU A 291 -12.17 -16.40 -0.52
C LEU A 291 -11.84 -17.88 -0.47
N GLY A 292 -12.77 -18.70 -0.94
CA GLY A 292 -12.67 -20.15 -0.96
C GLY A 292 -13.10 -20.80 0.36
N GLU A 293 -12.96 -22.12 0.39
CA GLU A 293 -13.26 -22.98 1.54
C GLU A 293 -11.97 -23.19 2.34
N LEU A 294 -11.94 -22.64 3.55
CA LEU A 294 -10.83 -22.71 4.48
C LEU A 294 -11.38 -23.14 5.84
N THR A 295 -10.63 -23.97 6.55
CA THR A 295 -10.96 -24.28 7.96
C THR A 295 -10.65 -23.08 8.86
N ALA A 296 -11.16 -23.09 10.09
CA ALA A 296 -10.84 -22.06 11.06
C ALA A 296 -9.32 -21.96 11.28
N GLU A 297 -8.63 -23.10 11.41
CA GLU A 297 -7.18 -23.18 11.59
C GLU A 297 -6.43 -22.54 10.43
N GLU A 298 -6.87 -22.78 9.18
CA GLU A 298 -6.26 -22.20 7.99
C GLU A 298 -6.46 -20.68 7.92
N VAL A 299 -7.65 -20.19 8.30
CA VAL A 299 -7.93 -18.75 8.39
C VAL A 299 -7.01 -18.09 9.42
N PHE A 300 -6.92 -18.64 10.63
CA PHE A 300 -6.06 -18.09 11.68
C PHE A 300 -4.56 -18.22 11.31
N ALA A 301 -4.15 -19.30 10.65
CA ALA A 301 -2.78 -19.47 10.17
C ALA A 301 -2.40 -18.38 9.14
N LYS A 302 -3.30 -18.06 8.21
CA LYS A 302 -3.11 -16.95 7.26
C LYS A 302 -2.99 -15.60 7.97
N GLU A 303 -3.83 -15.34 8.98
CA GLU A 303 -3.73 -14.12 9.78
C GLU A 303 -2.41 -14.03 10.57
N HIS A 304 -1.93 -15.15 11.12
CA HIS A 304 -0.61 -15.20 11.77
C HIS A 304 0.52 -14.93 10.77
N GLN A 305 0.46 -15.51 9.57
CA GLN A 305 1.43 -15.27 8.51
C GLN A 305 1.41 -13.80 8.06
N HIS A 306 0.22 -13.22 7.86
CA HIS A 306 0.07 -11.81 7.49
C HIS A 306 0.63 -10.89 8.58
N ASN A 307 0.32 -11.15 9.85
CA ASN A 307 0.86 -10.41 10.97
C ASN A 307 2.40 -10.51 11.04
N SER A 308 2.96 -11.71 10.81
CA SER A 308 4.41 -11.92 10.76
C SER A 308 5.06 -11.11 9.63
N MET A 309 4.52 -11.20 8.41
CA MET A 309 5.03 -10.47 7.25
C MET A 309 4.96 -8.95 7.47
N LYS A 310 3.83 -8.43 7.99
CA LYS A 310 3.70 -7.02 8.35
C LYS A 310 4.70 -6.59 9.41
N THR A 311 4.96 -7.44 10.40
CA THR A 311 5.94 -7.18 11.47
C THR A 311 7.34 -7.06 10.90
N TRP A 312 7.76 -8.00 10.04
CA TRP A 312 9.06 -7.97 9.36
C TRP A 312 9.19 -6.79 8.40
N GLY A 313 8.14 -6.50 7.62
CA GLY A 313 8.10 -5.34 6.73
C GLY A 313 8.25 -4.01 7.48
N LEU A 314 7.54 -3.84 8.59
CA LEU A 314 7.66 -2.64 9.44
C LEU A 314 9.02 -2.56 10.16
N ARG A 315 9.63 -3.69 10.52
CA ARG A 315 11.02 -3.72 11.03
C ARG A 315 12.02 -3.25 9.98
N ALA A 316 11.91 -3.77 8.75
CA ALA A 316 12.77 -3.35 7.64
C ALA A 316 12.57 -1.86 7.31
N ALA A 317 11.32 -1.40 7.21
CA ALA A 317 11.00 0.01 6.96
C ALA A 317 11.51 0.92 8.09
N GLY A 318 11.30 0.53 9.36
CA GLY A 318 11.80 1.27 10.52
C GLY A 318 13.33 1.33 10.56
N TRP A 319 14.02 0.24 10.23
CA TRP A 319 15.47 0.22 10.11
C TRP A 319 15.99 1.11 8.97
N VAL A 320 15.37 1.06 7.79
CA VAL A 320 15.72 1.96 6.67
C VAL A 320 15.52 3.42 7.08
N LEU A 321 14.42 3.73 7.76
CA LEU A 321 14.15 5.07 8.27
C LEU A 321 15.21 5.53 9.28
N MET A 322 15.62 4.65 10.19
CA MET A 322 16.70 4.87 11.14
C MET A 322 18.02 5.16 10.42
N PHE A 323 18.37 4.34 9.43
CA PHE A 323 19.58 4.52 8.64
C PHE A 323 19.59 5.87 7.91
N LEU A 324 18.51 6.21 7.21
CA LEU A 324 18.37 7.49 6.51
C LEU A 324 18.42 8.67 7.48
N SER A 325 17.83 8.54 8.67
CA SER A 325 17.87 9.57 9.71
C SER A 325 19.29 9.89 10.16
N ILE A 326 20.09 8.85 10.44
CA ILE A 326 21.49 9.01 10.86
C ILE A 326 22.31 9.61 9.72
N GLN A 327 22.09 9.18 8.48
CA GLN A 327 22.78 9.76 7.31
C GLN A 327 22.49 11.27 7.16
N LEU A 328 21.23 11.68 7.34
CA LEU A 328 20.84 13.09 7.30
C LEU A 328 21.46 13.91 8.43
N ILE A 329 21.52 13.34 9.64
CA ILE A 329 22.18 13.99 10.78
C ILE A 329 23.68 14.14 10.53
N MET A 330 24.34 13.12 9.96
CA MET A 330 25.77 13.14 9.67
C MET A 330 26.15 14.04 8.47
N ARG A 331 25.19 14.49 7.65
CA ARG A 331 25.43 15.35 6.48
C ARG A 331 26.13 16.67 6.84
N ILE A 332 25.86 17.22 8.03
CA ILE A 332 26.55 18.45 8.49
C ILE A 332 28.05 18.21 8.72
N ILE A 333 28.44 17.02 9.15
CA ILE A 333 29.86 16.64 9.32
C ILE A 333 30.54 16.58 7.95
N TYR A 334 29.86 16.04 6.93
CA TYR A 334 30.37 16.01 5.56
C TYR A 334 30.64 17.43 5.03
N THR A 335 29.71 18.37 5.23
CA THR A 335 29.91 19.77 4.79
C THR A 335 31.08 20.47 5.47
N LEU A 336 31.46 20.06 6.69
CA LEU A 336 32.61 20.62 7.42
C LEU A 336 33.95 20.05 6.97
N VAL A 337 34.00 18.80 6.51
CA VAL A 337 35.24 18.11 6.08
C VAL A 337 35.51 18.28 4.58
N ASP A 338 34.52 18.79 3.85
CA ASP A 338 34.50 18.88 2.39
C ASP A 338 35.56 19.79 1.74
N TRP A 339 36.28 20.56 2.54
CA TRP A 339 37.38 21.46 2.15
C TRP A 339 38.72 20.73 1.93
N VAL A 340 38.85 19.46 2.34
CA VAL A 340 40.08 18.65 2.16
C VAL A 340 39.85 17.55 1.10
N PRO A 341 40.36 17.71 -0.14
CA PRO A 341 40.06 16.82 -1.27
C PRO A 341 40.43 15.35 -1.05
N LEU A 342 41.56 15.07 -0.37
CA LEU A 342 42.03 13.70 -0.12
C LEU A 342 41.15 12.92 0.87
N LEU A 343 40.42 13.61 1.75
CA LEU A 343 39.61 12.99 2.80
C LEU A 343 38.15 12.79 2.37
N ARG A 344 37.68 13.50 1.34
CA ARG A 344 36.27 13.52 0.93
C ARG A 344 35.69 12.14 0.63
N GLU A 345 36.35 11.36 -0.23
CA GLU A 345 35.84 10.05 -0.64
C GLU A 345 35.89 9.03 0.51
N LEU A 346 37.01 8.99 1.25
CA LEU A 346 37.20 8.08 2.38
C LEU A 346 36.20 8.36 3.51
N VAL A 347 35.98 9.63 3.83
CA VAL A 347 35.03 10.07 4.86
C VAL A 347 33.59 9.76 4.42
N SER A 348 33.27 9.91 3.13
CA SER A 348 31.93 9.60 2.62
C SER A 348 31.56 8.12 2.75
N VAL A 349 32.50 7.20 2.49
CA VAL A 349 32.28 5.76 2.61
C VAL A 349 32.29 5.35 4.08
N GLY A 350 33.24 5.86 4.86
CA GLY A 350 33.38 5.56 6.29
C GLY A 350 32.15 5.99 7.11
N LEU A 351 31.62 7.19 6.86
CA LEU A 351 30.40 7.68 7.53
C LEU A 351 29.17 6.85 7.17
N LYS A 352 29.03 6.39 5.92
CA LYS A 352 27.91 5.52 5.52
C LYS A 352 27.98 4.16 6.21
N LEU A 353 29.17 3.57 6.30
CA LEU A 353 29.37 2.30 7.01
C LEU A 353 29.12 2.47 8.51
N PHE A 354 29.59 3.57 9.09
CA PHE A 354 29.30 3.91 10.49
C PHE A 354 27.80 4.08 10.73
N ALA A 355 27.11 4.85 9.89
CA ALA A 355 25.66 5.03 9.96
C ALA A 355 24.91 3.69 9.86
N LEU A 356 25.38 2.79 8.99
CA LEU A 356 24.83 1.44 8.86
C LEU A 356 24.95 0.67 10.17
N CYS A 357 26.15 0.59 10.75
CA CYS A 357 26.40 -0.08 12.02
C CYS A 357 25.55 0.48 13.15
N VAL A 358 25.54 1.81 13.32
CA VAL A 358 24.75 2.48 14.38
C VAL A 358 23.26 2.25 14.17
N SER A 359 22.76 2.35 12.94
CA SER A 359 21.34 2.11 12.64
C SER A 359 20.92 0.67 12.96
N CYS A 360 21.75 -0.33 12.64
CA CYS A 360 21.52 -1.73 12.97
C CYS A 360 21.50 -1.94 14.49
N SER A 361 22.53 -1.47 15.19
CA SER A 361 22.62 -1.61 16.65
C SER A 361 21.43 -0.95 17.35
N LEU A 362 21.10 0.29 16.97
CA LEU A 362 20.01 1.01 17.62
C LEU A 362 18.65 0.38 17.31
N SER A 363 18.41 -0.05 16.07
CA SER A 363 17.15 -0.73 15.70
C SER A 363 16.97 -2.04 16.48
N LEU A 364 18.04 -2.83 16.63
CA LEU A 364 18.01 -4.05 17.44
C LEU A 364 17.72 -3.75 18.91
N LEU A 365 18.34 -2.71 19.48
CA LEU A 365 18.07 -2.27 20.84
C LEU A 365 16.62 -1.82 21.02
N THR A 366 16.05 -1.08 20.07
CA THR A 366 14.65 -0.66 20.12
C THR A 366 13.69 -1.86 20.07
N ILE A 367 13.95 -2.82 19.18
CA ILE A 367 13.16 -4.06 19.10
C ILE A 367 13.27 -4.85 20.41
N ALA A 368 14.48 -5.00 20.95
CA ALA A 368 14.71 -5.67 22.23
C ALA A 368 14.00 -4.97 23.40
N ALA A 369 14.00 -3.64 23.43
CA ALA A 369 13.25 -2.86 24.41
C ALA A 369 11.74 -3.08 24.29
N GLY A 370 11.22 -3.18 23.06
CA GLY A 370 9.83 -3.57 22.81
C GLY A 370 9.51 -4.96 23.39
N TRP A 371 10.39 -5.94 23.21
CA TRP A 371 10.23 -7.27 23.79
C TRP A 371 10.27 -7.26 25.33
N LEU A 372 11.16 -6.46 25.93
CA LEU A 372 11.21 -6.31 27.38
C LEU A 372 9.91 -5.72 27.94
N PHE A 373 9.35 -4.72 27.25
CA PHE A 373 8.13 -4.05 27.68
C PHE A 373 6.88 -4.92 27.50
N TYR A 374 6.73 -5.55 26.33
CA TYR A 374 5.52 -6.32 25.98
C TYR A 374 5.60 -7.82 26.32
N ARG A 375 6.79 -8.36 26.59
CA ARG A 375 7.04 -9.77 27.02
C ARG A 375 8.15 -9.86 28.09
N PRO A 376 7.95 -9.29 29.30
CA PRO A 376 8.98 -9.21 30.32
C PRO A 376 9.54 -10.59 30.75
N LEU A 377 8.70 -11.63 30.81
CA LEU A 377 9.12 -12.99 31.19
C LEU A 377 10.05 -13.62 30.14
N VAL A 378 9.76 -13.47 28.85
CA VAL A 378 10.61 -13.99 27.77
C VAL A 378 11.93 -13.23 27.74
N ALA A 379 11.88 -11.91 27.90
CA ALA A 379 13.08 -11.09 27.98
C ALA A 379 13.96 -11.45 29.19
N ALA A 380 13.36 -11.70 30.36
CA ALA A 380 14.09 -12.14 31.55
C ALA A 380 14.73 -13.54 31.35
N ALA A 381 14.03 -14.48 30.72
CA ALA A 381 14.57 -15.80 30.41
C ALA A 381 15.76 -15.71 29.43
N LEU A 382 15.66 -14.87 28.38
CA LEU A 382 16.76 -14.61 27.45
C LEU A 382 17.94 -13.93 28.15
N ALA A 383 17.69 -12.98 29.05
CA ALA A 383 18.74 -12.34 29.84
C ALA A 383 19.44 -13.32 30.77
N ALA A 384 18.69 -14.21 31.43
CA ALA A 384 19.25 -15.28 32.27
C ALA A 384 20.14 -16.23 31.44
N LEU A 385 19.67 -16.66 30.26
CA LEU A 385 20.45 -17.48 29.32
C LEU A 385 21.72 -16.77 28.85
N ALA A 386 21.66 -15.46 28.58
CA ALA A 386 22.82 -14.67 28.16
C ALA A 386 23.89 -14.53 29.25
N LEU A 387 23.54 -14.67 30.53
CA LEU A 387 24.48 -14.65 31.65
C LEU A 387 25.18 -16.00 31.89
N VAL A 388 24.68 -17.11 31.31
CA VAL A 388 25.24 -18.46 31.49
C VAL A 388 26.72 -18.54 31.08
N PRO A 389 27.16 -18.04 29.90
CA PRO A 389 28.57 -18.07 29.52
C PRO A 389 29.47 -17.24 30.46
N VAL A 390 28.98 -16.11 30.97
CA VAL A 390 29.70 -15.25 31.91
C VAL A 390 29.91 -15.97 33.24
N PHE A 391 28.88 -16.66 33.73
CA PHE A 391 28.96 -17.46 34.94
C PHE A 391 29.93 -18.64 34.78
N LEU A 392 29.85 -19.37 33.65
CA LEU A 392 30.76 -20.47 33.32
C LEU A 392 32.22 -20.02 33.18
N ALA A 393 32.47 -18.82 32.64
CA ALA A 393 33.82 -18.26 32.55
C ALA A 393 34.38 -17.89 33.94
N ARG A 394 33.53 -17.35 34.83
CA ARG A 394 33.94 -17.02 36.21
C ARG A 394 34.22 -18.25 37.07
N THR A 395 33.47 -19.34 36.89
CA THR A 395 33.70 -20.59 37.65
C THR A 395 34.91 -21.39 37.16
N ARG A 396 35.43 -21.09 35.96
CA ARG A 396 36.65 -21.71 35.39
C ARG A 396 37.94 -20.93 35.68
N LEU A 397 37.88 -19.81 36.40
CA LEU A 397 39.09 -19.13 36.88
C LEU A 397 39.69 -19.94 38.03
N PRO A 398 40.92 -20.49 37.91
CA PRO A 398 41.56 -21.22 39.00
C PRO A 398 41.78 -20.27 40.17
N ALA A 399 41.47 -20.74 41.39
CA ALA A 399 41.72 -20.00 42.61
C ALA A 399 43.19 -19.54 42.64
N LYS A 400 43.39 -18.22 42.68
CA LYS A 400 44.71 -17.62 42.82
C LYS A 400 45.31 -18.17 44.12
N LYS A 401 46.34 -19.02 44.02
CA LYS A 401 47.18 -19.37 45.17
C LYS A 401 47.82 -18.06 45.65
N ASN A 402 47.41 -17.60 46.83
CA ASN A 402 48.13 -16.55 47.54
C ASN A 402 49.34 -17.24 48.19
N GLU A 403 50.53 -16.98 47.66
CA GLU A 403 51.80 -17.08 48.40
C GLU A 403 52.28 -15.67 48.73
#